data_AF-A0A7C4VQT8-F1
#
_entry.id   AF-A0A7C4VQT8-F1
#
_cell.length_a   1.000
_cell.length_b   1.000
_cell.length_c   1.000
_cell.angle_alpha   90.00
_cell.angle_beta   90.00
_cell.angle_gamma   90.00
#
_symmetry.space_group_name_H-M   'P 1'
#
loop_
_entity.id
_entity.type
_entity.pdbx_description
1 polymer ?
#
loop_
_entity_poly.entity_id
_entity_poly.type
_entity_poly.pdbx_seq_one_letter_code
_entity_poly.pdbx_strand_id
1 'polypeptide(L)'
;MSHKVLSQSEIKFLQETCAADFKSVRVRLKEGEYQYDLAKTIASFMLEQHFPDVKDIIKRLYGEEKVNDIRFVRKIQTILKKMEKSGIIQILPKEKPWDLQRYALLSFKFQDIDKNDVILASDQQIKQVKEETYRILTRHLKSKNKIELLILTLIVVCVSYFSSALALIQPVINSLIFIPSFSIAVVFSILLGKTLSKW
;
A
#
# COMPACT_ATOMS: atom_id res chain seq x y z
N MET A 1 -5.98 4.68 17.91
CA MET A 1 -5.24 5.10 16.70
C MET A 1 -5.84 4.36 15.51
N SER A 2 -6.31 5.07 14.49
CA SER A 2 -6.82 4.43 13.28
C SER A 2 -5.63 3.87 12.50
N HIS A 3 -5.49 2.54 12.46
CA HIS A 3 -4.52 1.90 11.56
C HIS A 3 -4.98 2.20 10.13
N LYS A 4 -4.35 3.19 9.51
CA LYS A 4 -4.56 3.50 8.11
C LYS A 4 -4.09 2.30 7.30
N VAL A 5 -5.01 1.68 6.57
CA VAL A 5 -4.69 0.53 5.72
C VAL A 5 -3.77 0.98 4.60
N LEU A 6 -2.59 0.37 4.50
CA LEU A 6 -1.63 0.66 3.43
C LEU A 6 -2.24 0.36 2.06
N SER A 7 -1.99 1.24 1.09
CA SER A 7 -2.33 0.99 -0.31
C SER A 7 -1.50 -0.15 -0.90
N GLN A 8 -1.96 -0.74 -2.01
CA GLN A 8 -1.23 -1.85 -2.64
C GLN A 8 0.17 -1.44 -3.12
N SER A 9 0.35 -0.20 -3.59
CA SER A 9 1.65 0.35 -3.97
C SER A 9 2.58 0.50 -2.77
N GLU A 10 2.05 0.95 -1.65
CA GLU A 10 2.77 1.10 -0.37
C GLU A 10 3.21 -0.24 0.21
N ILE A 11 2.34 -1.25 0.13
CA ILE A 11 2.65 -2.62 0.54
C ILE A 11 3.80 -3.18 -0.33
N LYS A 12 3.72 -3.01 -1.66
CA LYS A 12 4.80 -3.43 -2.56
C LYS A 12 6.11 -2.71 -2.25
N PHE A 13 6.06 -1.40 -2.05
CA PHE A 13 7.22 -0.62 -1.68
C PHE A 13 7.87 -1.09 -0.37
N LEU A 14 7.07 -1.39 0.65
CA LEU A 14 7.57 -1.92 1.92
C LEU A 14 8.19 -3.31 1.73
N GLN A 15 7.60 -4.18 0.91
CA GLN A 15 8.18 -5.49 0.57
C GLN A 15 9.52 -5.37 -0.15
N GLU A 16 9.63 -4.45 -1.11
CA GLU A 16 10.86 -4.15 -1.82
C GLU A 16 11.93 -3.63 -0.87
N THR A 17 11.57 -2.74 0.05
CA THR A 17 12.47 -2.22 1.08
C THR A 17 12.95 -3.31 2.04
N CYS A 18 12.06 -4.21 2.47
CA CYS A 18 12.39 -5.35 3.31
C CYS A 18 13.27 -6.38 2.60
N ALA A 19 13.18 -6.47 1.27
CA ALA A 19 13.99 -7.37 0.45
C ALA A 19 15.30 -6.72 -0.03
N ALA A 20 15.45 -5.40 0.13
CA ALA A 20 16.64 -4.69 -0.29
C ALA A 20 17.82 -5.07 0.62
N ASP A 21 18.94 -5.40 -0.03
CA ASP A 21 20.23 -5.57 0.63
C ASP A 21 20.83 -4.20 1.02
N PHE A 22 22.13 -4.19 1.33
CA PHE A 22 22.85 -2.96 1.64
C PHE A 22 22.81 -1.97 0.48
N LYS A 23 22.27 -0.78 0.74
CA LYS A 23 22.37 0.37 -0.18
C LYS A 23 23.56 1.23 0.19
N SER A 24 24.51 1.40 -0.73
CA SER A 24 25.60 2.36 -0.57
C SER A 24 25.08 3.79 -0.69
N VAL A 25 25.36 4.62 0.31
CA VAL A 25 24.96 6.03 0.34
C VAL A 25 26.19 6.94 0.45
N ARG A 26 26.11 8.13 -0.17
CA ARG A 26 27.23 9.08 -0.21
C ARG A 26 27.32 9.96 1.04
N VAL A 27 26.66 9.57 2.12
CA VAL A 27 26.52 10.35 3.34
C VAL A 27 26.90 9.46 4.51
N ARG A 28 27.60 10.05 5.48
CA ARG A 28 27.95 9.40 6.73
C ARG A 28 26.67 9.20 7.55
N LEU A 29 26.39 7.97 7.94
CA LEU A 29 25.21 7.61 8.72
C LEU A 29 25.67 7.02 10.06
N LYS A 30 26.13 7.90 10.96
CA LYS A 30 26.66 7.50 12.25
C LYS A 30 25.68 7.78 13.38
N GLU A 31 25.61 6.87 14.35
CA GLU A 31 24.82 7.06 15.56
C GLU A 31 25.27 8.32 16.32
N GLY A 32 24.30 9.13 16.75
CA GLY A 32 24.52 10.47 17.32
C GLY A 32 24.50 11.61 16.29
N GLU A 33 24.49 11.31 14.99
CA GLU A 33 24.22 12.32 13.96
C GLU A 33 22.73 12.42 13.66
N TYR A 34 22.27 13.64 13.39
CA TYR A 34 20.86 13.94 13.12
C TYR A 34 20.27 13.11 11.95
N GLN A 35 21.09 12.74 10.98
CA GLN A 35 20.67 11.96 9.80
C GLN A 35 20.35 10.52 10.18
N TYR A 36 21.16 9.93 11.06
CA TYR A 36 20.94 8.60 11.58
C TYR A 36 19.69 8.56 12.46
N ASP A 37 19.50 9.54 13.35
CA ASP A 37 18.32 9.60 14.21
C ASP A 37 17.02 9.73 13.41
N LEU A 38 17.04 10.56 12.35
CA LEU A 38 15.93 10.67 11.41
C LEU A 38 15.67 9.35 10.67
N ALA A 39 16.73 8.72 10.14
CA ALA A 39 16.59 7.44 9.43
C ALA A 39 16.06 6.33 10.35
N LYS A 40 16.60 6.20 11.56
CA LYS A 40 16.16 5.24 12.58
C LYS A 40 14.70 5.47 12.99
N THR A 41 14.30 6.72 13.09
CA THR A 41 12.89 7.07 13.37
C THR A 41 11.98 6.66 12.22
N ILE A 42 12.33 6.96 10.97
CA ILE A 42 11.54 6.53 9.80
C ILE A 42 11.50 5.00 9.73
N ALA A 43 12.62 4.30 10.00
CA ALA A 43 12.65 2.85 10.09
C ALA A 43 11.63 2.33 11.10
N SER A 44 11.59 2.90 12.30
CA SER A 44 10.65 2.48 13.34
C SER A 44 9.18 2.60 12.90
N PHE A 45 8.82 3.68 12.21
CA PHE A 45 7.47 3.83 11.67
C PHE A 45 7.17 2.81 10.57
N MET A 46 8.13 2.55 9.68
CA MET A 46 7.95 1.54 8.63
C MET A 46 7.81 0.13 9.20
N LEU A 47 8.50 -0.18 10.31
CA LEU A 47 8.31 -1.43 11.04
C LEU A 47 6.90 -1.54 11.65
N GLU A 48 6.32 -0.40 12.06
CA GLU A 48 4.91 -0.29 12.47
C GLU A 48 3.94 -0.24 11.27
N GLN A 49 4.42 -0.49 10.04
CA GLN A 49 3.64 -0.45 8.80
C GLN A 49 2.99 0.92 8.56
N HIS A 50 3.68 2.00 8.94
CA HIS A 50 3.23 3.37 8.78
C HIS A 50 4.30 4.20 8.06
N PHE A 51 3.87 5.03 7.10
CA PHE A 51 4.74 5.99 6.43
C PHE A 51 4.56 7.37 7.07
N PRO A 52 5.54 7.83 7.87
CA PRO A 52 5.38 9.03 8.67
C PRO A 52 5.46 10.29 7.83
N ASP A 53 4.76 11.33 8.28
CA ASP A 53 4.96 12.69 7.80
C ASP A 53 6.03 13.42 8.63
N VAL A 54 6.35 14.67 8.25
CA VAL A 54 7.38 15.45 8.97
C VAL A 54 6.98 15.74 10.42
N LYS A 55 5.69 15.90 10.72
CA LYS A 55 5.21 16.16 12.08
C LYS A 55 5.30 14.90 12.93
N ASP A 56 5.00 13.74 12.36
CA ASP A 56 5.15 12.44 13.04
C ASP A 56 6.60 12.20 13.46
N ILE A 57 7.55 12.46 12.54
CA ILE A 57 8.98 12.36 12.80
C ILE A 57 9.40 13.32 13.92
N ILE A 58 8.99 14.58 13.85
CA ILE A 58 9.34 15.59 14.86
C ILE A 58 8.74 15.24 16.22
N LYS A 59 7.49 14.80 16.24
CA LYS A 59 6.79 14.41 17.47
C LYS A 59 7.52 13.26 18.19
N ARG A 60 7.97 12.25 17.44
CA ARG A 60 8.67 11.09 18.00
C ARG A 60 10.09 11.42 18.47
N LEU A 61 10.83 12.27 17.76
CA LEU A 61 12.22 12.60 18.10
C LEU A 61 12.38 13.76 19.10
N TYR A 62 11.57 14.80 18.97
CA TYR A 62 11.77 16.09 19.64
C TYR A 62 10.59 16.52 20.52
N GLY A 63 9.53 15.71 20.60
CA GLY A 63 8.33 16.00 21.37
C GLY A 63 7.32 16.91 20.66
N GLU A 64 6.12 17.04 21.23
CA GLU A 64 5.02 17.80 20.63
C GLU A 64 5.29 19.32 20.55
N GLU A 65 6.09 19.86 21.47
CA GLU A 65 6.40 21.30 21.51
C GLU A 65 7.07 21.80 20.21
N LYS A 66 7.91 20.97 19.60
CA LYS A 66 8.65 21.31 18.38
C LYS A 66 7.85 21.14 17.09
N VAL A 67 6.70 20.47 17.15
CA VAL A 67 5.84 20.22 15.98
C VAL A 67 5.23 21.51 15.45
N ASN A 68 4.94 22.46 16.34
CA ASN A 68 4.31 23.74 15.99
C ASN A 68 5.32 24.82 15.60
N ASP A 69 6.62 24.60 15.82
CA ASP A 69 7.67 25.53 15.37
C ASP A 69 7.91 25.39 13.86
N ILE A 70 7.31 26.28 13.08
CA ILE A 70 7.41 26.31 11.62
C ILE A 70 8.87 26.41 11.15
N ARG A 71 9.74 27.12 11.87
CA ARG A 71 11.17 27.23 11.48
C ARG A 71 11.87 25.89 11.67
N PHE A 72 11.58 25.20 12.77
CA PHE A 72 12.12 23.87 13.04
C PHE A 72 11.63 22.84 12.02
N VAL A 73 10.32 22.82 11.73
CA VAL A 73 9.74 21.95 10.71
C VAL A 73 10.42 22.14 9.35
N ARG A 74 10.62 23.38 8.90
CA ARG A 74 11.31 23.68 7.64
C ARG A 74 12.77 23.20 7.64
N LYS A 75 13.46 23.30 8.77
CA LYS A 75 14.83 22.79 8.92
C LYS A 75 14.88 21.27 8.73
N ILE A 76 13.96 20.55 9.38
CA ILE A 76 13.85 19.09 9.24
C ILE A 76 13.47 18.70 7.79
N GLN A 77 12.50 19.37 7.17
CA GLN A 77 12.16 19.13 5.75
C GLN A 77 13.35 19.32 4.81
N THR A 78 14.18 20.35 5.06
CA THR A 78 15.38 20.62 4.26
C THR A 78 16.39 19.48 4.41
N ILE A 79 16.54 18.95 5.63
CA ILE A 79 17.40 17.79 5.90
C ILE A 79 16.85 16.54 5.20
N LEU A 80 15.57 16.24 5.33
CA LEU A 80 14.93 15.11 4.67
C LEU A 80 15.13 15.18 3.15
N LYS A 81 14.98 16.38 2.55
CA LYS A 81 15.27 16.58 1.12
C LYS A 81 16.74 16.32 0.76
N LYS A 82 17.69 16.59 1.65
CA LYS A 82 19.11 16.22 1.43
C LYS A 82 19.30 14.71 1.55
N MET A 83 18.63 14.05 2.50
CA MET A 83 18.67 12.60 2.66
C MET A 83 18.07 11.87 1.45
N GLU A 84 17.01 12.43 0.85
CA GLU A 84 16.39 11.92 -0.37
C GLU A 84 17.38 11.96 -1.54
N LYS A 85 17.99 13.13 -1.79
CA LYS A 85 19.04 13.29 -2.81
C LYS A 85 20.24 12.35 -2.62
N SER A 86 20.48 11.93 -1.38
CA SER A 86 21.58 11.04 -1.02
C SER A 86 21.22 9.56 -1.13
N GLY A 87 19.98 9.23 -1.50
CA GLY A 87 19.51 7.86 -1.67
C GLY A 87 19.21 7.12 -0.38
N ILE A 88 18.96 7.84 0.73
CA ILE A 88 18.60 7.23 2.02
C ILE A 88 17.09 7.05 2.12
N ILE A 89 16.34 8.12 1.81
CA ILE A 89 14.89 8.14 1.89
C ILE A 89 14.27 8.37 0.51
N GLN A 90 12.99 8.03 0.39
CA GLN A 90 12.13 8.38 -0.72
C GLN A 90 10.94 9.18 -0.22
N ILE A 91 10.64 10.29 -0.91
CA ILE A 91 9.43 11.07 -0.68
C ILE A 91 8.29 10.38 -1.43
N LEU A 92 7.27 9.97 -0.69
CA LEU A 92 6.09 9.32 -1.25
C LEU A 92 5.08 10.37 -1.74
N PRO A 93 4.30 10.04 -2.78
CA PRO A 93 3.21 10.91 -3.22
C PRO A 93 2.21 11.12 -2.08
N LYS A 94 1.67 12.33 -2.04
CA LYS A 94 0.55 12.67 -1.14
C LYS A 94 -0.70 11.95 -1.61
N GLU A 95 -1.53 11.51 -0.68
CA GLU A 95 -2.84 10.97 -1.03
C GLU A 95 -3.81 12.09 -1.40
N LYS A 96 -3.84 13.16 -0.59
CA LYS A 96 -4.65 14.36 -0.86
C LYS A 96 -3.74 15.58 -1.04
N PRO A 97 -4.14 16.59 -1.83
CA PRO A 97 -3.34 17.78 -2.08
C PRO A 97 -2.89 18.51 -0.80
N TRP A 98 -3.78 18.53 0.21
CA TRP A 98 -3.57 19.18 1.51
C TRP A 98 -2.84 18.31 2.55
N ASP A 99 -2.55 17.03 2.24
CA ASP A 99 -1.79 16.19 3.16
C ASP A 99 -0.31 16.60 3.18
N LEU A 100 0.35 16.26 4.28
CA LEU A 100 1.80 16.41 4.39
C LEU A 100 2.51 15.34 3.55
N GLN A 101 3.73 15.67 3.10
CA GLN A 101 4.57 14.69 2.42
C GLN A 101 4.96 13.58 3.40
N ARG A 102 4.91 12.34 2.92
CA ARG A 102 5.28 11.15 3.66
C ARG A 102 6.65 10.67 3.23
N TYR A 103 7.37 10.07 4.16
CA TYR A 103 8.74 9.65 3.95
C TYR A 103 8.86 8.15 4.18
N ALA A 104 9.71 7.52 3.40
CA ALA A 104 10.07 6.13 3.55
C ALA A 104 11.56 5.95 3.38
N LEU A 105 12.13 4.90 3.97
CA LEU A 105 13.49 4.48 3.67
C LEU A 105 13.52 3.66 2.39
N LEU A 106 14.65 3.74 1.70
CA LEU A 106 14.92 2.92 0.52
C LEU A 106 15.47 1.52 0.86
N SER A 107 16.04 1.35 2.04
CA SER A 107 16.49 0.07 2.60
C SER A 107 16.53 0.18 4.13
N PHE A 108 16.52 -0.95 4.84
CA PHE A 108 16.83 -0.98 6.28
C PHE A 108 18.32 -1.14 6.57
N LYS A 109 19.11 -1.46 5.53
CA LYS A 109 20.55 -1.68 5.61
C LYS A 109 21.26 -0.74 4.65
N PHE A 110 22.17 0.06 5.17
CA PHE A 110 22.95 1.00 4.39
C PHE A 110 24.43 0.75 4.58
N GLN A 111 25.21 1.09 3.56
CA GLN A 111 26.64 1.21 3.67
C GLN A 111 26.98 2.68 3.54
N ASP A 112 27.61 3.26 4.56
CA ASP A 112 27.96 4.68 4.57
C ASP A 112 29.13 5.00 3.62
N ILE A 113 29.51 6.28 3.55
CA ILE A 113 30.65 6.73 2.73
C ILE A 113 32.00 6.14 3.18
N ASP A 114 32.12 5.80 4.47
CA ASP A 114 33.32 5.20 5.07
C ASP A 114 33.32 3.66 4.97
N LYS A 115 32.32 3.08 4.28
CA LYS A 115 32.07 1.63 4.12
C LYS A 115 31.65 0.91 5.41
N ASN A 116 31.14 1.63 6.39
CA ASN A 116 30.54 1.03 7.57
C ASN A 116 29.12 0.56 7.26
N ASP A 117 28.80 -0.62 7.78
CA ASP A 117 27.47 -1.20 7.70
C ASP A 117 26.55 -0.60 8.76
N VAL A 118 25.49 0.06 8.31
CA VAL A 118 24.49 0.72 9.15
C VAL A 118 23.19 -0.06 9.06
N ILE A 119 22.85 -0.76 10.13
CA ILE A 119 21.66 -1.60 10.24
C ILE A 119 20.61 -0.86 11.07
N LEU A 120 19.54 -0.41 10.42
CA LEU A 120 18.46 0.35 11.07
C LEU A 120 17.34 -0.55 11.64
N ALA A 121 17.24 -1.78 11.16
CA ALA A 121 16.31 -2.79 11.66
C ALA A 121 16.95 -4.19 11.62
N SER A 122 16.64 -5.02 12.61
CA SER A 122 17.16 -6.39 12.67
C SER A 122 16.50 -7.29 11.62
N ASP A 123 17.19 -8.36 11.21
CA ASP A 123 16.62 -9.34 10.27
C ASP A 123 15.33 -9.97 10.79
N GLN A 124 15.20 -10.13 12.11
CA GLN A 124 13.97 -10.62 12.73
C GLN A 124 12.81 -9.63 12.57
N GLN A 125 13.06 -8.34 12.82
CA GLN A 125 12.05 -7.28 12.64
C GLN A 125 11.63 -7.17 11.16
N ILE A 126 12.60 -7.20 10.24
CA ILE A 126 12.33 -7.14 8.80
C ILE A 126 11.50 -8.35 8.36
N LYS A 127 11.84 -9.55 8.84
CA LYS A 127 11.09 -10.77 8.53
C LYS A 127 9.65 -10.71 9.04
N GLN A 128 9.45 -10.25 10.27
CA GLN A 128 8.10 -10.10 10.84
C GLN A 128 7.25 -9.15 9.99
N VAL A 129 7.78 -7.98 9.65
CA VAL A 129 7.06 -6.99 8.83
C VAL A 129 6.77 -7.55 7.43
N LYS A 130 7.72 -8.28 6.83
CA LYS A 130 7.52 -8.93 5.53
C LYS A 130 6.37 -9.94 5.57
N GLU A 131 6.29 -10.77 6.60
CA GLU A 131 5.22 -11.77 6.76
C GLU A 131 3.86 -11.11 7.01
N GLU A 132 3.78 -10.09 7.86
CA GLU A 132 2.55 -9.35 8.13
C GLU A 132 2.05 -8.60 6.88
N THR A 133 2.97 -7.94 6.16
CA THR A 133 2.69 -7.25 4.90
C THR A 133 2.20 -8.22 3.82
N TYR A 134 2.77 -9.43 3.74
CA TYR A 134 2.30 -10.48 2.83
C TYR A 134 0.88 -10.95 3.15
N ARG A 135 0.52 -11.08 4.44
CA ARG A 135 -0.85 -11.43 4.86
C ARG A 135 -1.85 -10.35 4.44
N ILE A 136 -1.50 -9.07 4.62
CA ILE A 136 -2.34 -7.94 4.20
C ILE A 136 -2.53 -7.96 2.67
N LEU A 137 -1.44 -8.12 1.91
CA LEU A 137 -1.50 -8.19 0.44
C LEU A 137 -2.38 -9.34 -0.05
N THR A 138 -2.21 -10.54 0.53
CA THR A 138 -2.99 -11.73 0.18
C THR A 138 -4.47 -11.51 0.46
N ARG A 139 -4.81 -10.83 1.57
CA ARG A 139 -6.19 -10.45 1.89
C ARG A 139 -6.77 -9.47 0.87
N HIS A 140 -5.99 -8.45 0.47
CA HIS A 140 -6.40 -7.50 -0.56
C HIS A 140 -6.64 -8.16 -1.92
N LEU A 141 -5.74 -9.04 -2.36
CA LEU A 141 -5.88 -9.79 -3.62
C LEU A 141 -7.11 -10.69 -3.60
N LYS A 142 -7.33 -11.41 -2.49
CA LYS A 142 -8.52 -12.27 -2.34
C LYS A 142 -9.83 -11.49 -2.35
N SER A 143 -9.86 -10.30 -1.74
CA SER A 143 -11.03 -9.41 -1.77
C SER A 143 -11.29 -8.87 -3.17
N LYS A 144 -10.24 -8.36 -3.85
CA LYS A 144 -10.35 -7.81 -5.21
C LYS A 144 -10.87 -8.84 -6.21
N ASN A 145 -10.29 -10.05 -6.22
CA ASN A 145 -10.71 -11.11 -7.13
C ASN A 145 -12.16 -11.54 -6.89
N LYS A 146 -12.65 -11.50 -5.64
CA LYS A 146 -14.06 -11.76 -5.34
C LYS A 146 -14.99 -10.69 -5.90
N ILE A 147 -14.61 -9.41 -5.83
CA ILE A 147 -15.40 -8.29 -6.39
C ILE A 147 -15.40 -8.35 -7.92
N GLU A 148 -14.25 -8.56 -8.55
CA GLU A 148 -14.15 -8.72 -10.00
C GLU A 148 -15.00 -9.91 -10.50
N LEU A 149 -14.94 -11.04 -9.79
CA LEU A 149 -15.79 -12.19 -10.09
C LEU A 149 -17.28 -11.83 -9.97
N LEU A 150 -17.68 -11.12 -8.91
CA LEU A 150 -19.07 -10.70 -8.69
C LEU A 150 -19.56 -9.77 -9.81
N ILE A 151 -18.74 -8.79 -10.21
CA ILE A 151 -19.05 -7.87 -11.33
C ILE A 151 -19.21 -8.65 -12.63
N LEU A 152 -18.28 -9.56 -12.95
CA LEU A 152 -18.35 -10.38 -14.16
C LEU A 152 -19.61 -11.26 -14.17
N THR A 153 -19.94 -11.88 -13.03
CA THR A 153 -21.15 -12.69 -12.86
C THR A 153 -22.41 -11.84 -13.07
N LEU A 154 -22.45 -10.62 -12.53
CA LEU A 154 -23.56 -9.68 -12.71
C LEU A 154 -23.74 -9.25 -14.17
N ILE A 155 -22.65 -8.94 -14.88
CA ILE A 155 -22.69 -8.57 -16.30
C ILE A 155 -23.28 -9.70 -17.13
N VAL A 156 -22.84 -10.95 -16.89
CA VAL A 156 -23.36 -12.12 -17.60
C VAL A 156 -24.87 -12.31 -17.34
N VAL A 157 -25.33 -12.13 -16.09
CA VAL A 157 -26.77 -12.17 -15.76
C VAL A 157 -27.53 -11.07 -16.52
N CYS A 158 -27.05 -9.83 -16.51
CA CYS A 158 -27.72 -8.72 -17.20
C CYS A 158 -27.84 -8.97 -18.71
N VAL A 159 -26.76 -9.39 -19.37
CA VAL A 159 -26.75 -9.64 -20.82
C VAL A 159 -27.66 -10.82 -21.20
N SER A 160 -27.60 -11.91 -20.43
CA SER A 160 -28.42 -13.10 -20.68
C SER A 160 -29.91 -12.84 -20.41
N TYR A 161 -30.24 -12.05 -19.38
CA TYR A 161 -31.60 -11.60 -19.10
C TYR A 161 -32.14 -10.70 -20.22
N PHE A 162 -31.36 -9.70 -20.64
CA PHE A 162 -31.77 -8.77 -21.69
C PHE A 162 -31.99 -9.49 -23.03
N SER A 163 -31.13 -10.46 -23.35
CA SER A 163 -31.28 -11.31 -24.55
C SER A 163 -32.55 -12.17 -24.48
N SER A 164 -32.87 -12.72 -23.31
CA SER A 164 -34.09 -13.50 -23.09
C SER A 164 -35.36 -12.63 -23.20
N ALA A 165 -35.33 -11.43 -22.63
CA ALA A 165 -36.44 -10.48 -22.72
C ALA A 165 -36.66 -10.00 -24.17
N LEU A 166 -35.60 -9.70 -24.92
CA LEU A 166 -35.68 -9.34 -26.32
C LEU A 166 -36.27 -10.47 -27.18
N ALA A 167 -35.90 -11.72 -26.92
CA ALA A 167 -36.44 -12.87 -27.65
C ALA A 167 -37.94 -13.11 -27.39
N LEU A 168 -38.47 -12.66 -26.24
CA LEU A 168 -39.90 -12.71 -25.91
C LEU A 168 -40.73 -11.59 -26.57
N ILE A 169 -40.11 -10.45 -26.86
CA ILE A 169 -40.78 -9.31 -27.52
C ILE A 169 -40.94 -9.55 -29.03
N GLN A 170 -40.16 -10.48 -29.61
CA GLN A 170 -40.27 -10.82 -31.02
C GLN A 170 -41.62 -11.49 -31.35
N PRO A 171 -42.27 -11.16 -32.48
CA PRO A 171 -43.56 -11.72 -32.88
C PRO A 171 -43.52 -13.24 -33.15
N VAL A 172 -42.33 -13.80 -33.39
CA VAL A 172 -42.08 -15.24 -33.39
C VAL A 172 -40.93 -15.50 -32.42
N ILE A 173 -41.20 -16.28 -31.37
CA ILE A 173 -40.19 -16.59 -30.35
C ILE A 173 -39.10 -17.47 -30.99
N ASN A 174 -37.88 -16.95 -31.04
CA ASN A 174 -36.73 -17.74 -31.43
C ASN A 174 -36.27 -18.63 -30.26
N SER A 175 -36.88 -19.82 -30.14
CA SER A 175 -36.57 -20.79 -29.09
C SER A 175 -35.09 -21.18 -29.04
N LEU A 176 -34.39 -21.15 -30.19
CA LEU A 176 -32.97 -21.47 -30.28
C LEU A 176 -32.09 -20.46 -29.52
N ILE A 177 -32.57 -19.22 -29.36
CA ILE A 177 -31.86 -18.15 -28.65
C ILE A 177 -32.39 -18.02 -27.22
N PHE A 178 -33.71 -18.13 -27.02
CA PHE A 178 -34.36 -17.94 -25.72
C PHE A 178 -33.97 -18.99 -24.68
N ILE A 179 -34.00 -20.28 -25.05
CA ILE A 179 -33.71 -21.39 -24.13
C ILE A 179 -32.28 -21.29 -23.55
N PRO A 180 -31.21 -21.12 -24.38
CA PRO A 180 -29.87 -21.01 -23.82
C PRO A 180 -29.67 -19.71 -23.03
N SER A 181 -30.21 -18.57 -23.47
CA SER A 181 -30.05 -17.31 -22.74
C SER A 181 -30.74 -17.36 -21.37
N PHE A 182 -31.93 -17.95 -21.30
CA PHE A 182 -32.67 -18.09 -20.04
C PHE A 182 -31.99 -19.09 -19.10
N SER A 183 -31.50 -20.22 -19.62
CA SER A 183 -30.77 -21.21 -18.83
C SER A 183 -29.49 -20.61 -18.21
N ILE A 184 -28.72 -19.85 -19.00
CA ILE A 184 -27.53 -19.12 -18.53
C ILE A 184 -27.93 -18.12 -17.44
N ALA A 185 -28.98 -17.33 -17.65
CA ALA A 185 -29.45 -16.36 -16.66
C ALA A 185 -29.81 -17.02 -15.31
N VAL A 186 -30.51 -18.16 -15.33
CA VAL A 186 -30.88 -18.91 -14.12
C VAL A 186 -29.64 -19.45 -13.41
N VAL A 187 -28.74 -20.12 -14.11
CA VAL A 187 -27.52 -20.69 -13.51
C VAL A 187 -26.65 -19.59 -12.88
N PHE A 188 -26.44 -18.50 -13.60
CA PHE A 188 -25.64 -17.38 -13.10
C PHE A 188 -26.32 -16.60 -11.97
N SER A 189 -27.66 -16.54 -11.93
CA SER A 189 -28.40 -15.95 -10.81
C SER A 189 -28.28 -16.79 -9.53
N ILE A 190 -28.33 -18.13 -9.65
CA ILE A 190 -28.11 -19.05 -8.52
C ILE A 190 -26.66 -18.95 -8.03
N LEU A 191 -25.69 -18.91 -8.94
CA LEU A 191 -24.29 -18.71 -8.60
C LEU A 191 -24.07 -17.36 -7.91
N LEU A 192 -24.67 -16.27 -8.42
CA LEU A 192 -24.61 -14.94 -7.83
C LEU A 192 -25.18 -14.94 -6.41
N GLY A 193 -26.36 -15.53 -6.20
CA GLY A 193 -26.98 -15.66 -4.88
C GLY A 193 -26.12 -16.47 -3.90
N LYS A 194 -25.52 -17.58 -4.34
CA LYS A 194 -24.58 -18.37 -3.52
C LYS A 194 -23.31 -17.60 -3.18
N THR A 195 -22.80 -16.80 -4.12
CA THR A 195 -21.61 -15.96 -3.85
C THR A 195 -21.94 -14.85 -2.86
N LEU A 196 -23.07 -14.16 -3.00
CA LEU A 196 -23.53 -13.11 -2.08
C LEU A 196 -23.82 -13.65 -0.68
N SER A 197 -24.39 -14.85 -0.55
CA SER A 197 -24.65 -15.47 0.75
C SER A 197 -23.38 -15.84 1.54
N LYS A 198 -22.23 -15.99 0.86
CA LYS A 198 -20.94 -16.34 1.47
C LYS A 198 -20.03 -15.11 1.68
N TRP A 199 -20.51 -13.94 1.32
CA TRP A 199 -19.88 -12.66 1.61
C TRP A 199 -20.33 -12.17 2.99
#